data_AF-A0A972YLI9-F1
#
_entry.id   AF-A0A972YLI9-F1
#
_cell.length_a   1.000
_cell.length_b   1.000
_cell.length_c   1.000
_cell.angle_alpha   90.00
_cell.angle_beta   90.00
_cell.angle_gamma   90.00
#
_symmetry.space_group_name_H-M   'P 1'
#
loop_
_entity.id
_entity.type
_entity.pdbx_description
1 polymer ?
#
loop_
_entity_poly.entity_id
_entity_poly.type
_entity_poly.pdbx_seq_one_letter_code
_entity_poly.pdbx_strand_id
1 'polypeptide(L)'
;GPDPLQGDAHFVEVLAHHGLRVDAENNQWIASNPKPAEVERGHREIDFNQFSDTFLTYAALAPLLGGSVRICGIGHTRRQETDRIAGMASELSKIGQLVKEEDDALTIGQKPNELRSRALAARNEGKLLEIDTYEDHRFAMSFGILGSFDLLGDGEPWLAIKDPACCGKTFPDFFAVLEDLRHD
;
A
#
# COMPACT_ATOMS: atom_id res chain seq x y z
N GLY A 1 11.51 -27.11 7.25
CA GLY A 1 12.28 -25.90 6.88
C GLY A 1 11.58 -25.29 5.69
N PRO A 2 11.32 -23.99 5.70
CA PRO A 2 12.31 -23.08 5.11
C PRO A 2 12.38 -21.70 5.78
N ASP A 3 13.57 -21.12 5.76
CA ASP A 3 13.81 -19.68 5.94
C ASP A 3 13.43 -19.03 4.59
N PRO A 4 12.38 -18.18 4.52
CA PRO A 4 11.98 -17.56 3.27
C PRO A 4 13.13 -16.68 2.76
N LEU A 5 13.27 -16.60 1.44
CA LEU A 5 14.12 -15.62 0.78
C LEU A 5 13.92 -14.25 1.44
N GLN A 6 15.03 -13.69 1.91
CA GLN A 6 15.13 -12.73 3.02
C GLN A 6 14.24 -11.47 2.94
N GLY A 7 13.63 -11.13 1.80
CA GLY A 7 12.81 -9.92 1.64
C GLY A 7 11.38 -10.02 2.19
N ASP A 8 10.69 -11.13 1.92
CA ASP A 8 9.26 -11.27 2.26
C ASP A 8 9.05 -11.41 3.78
N ALA A 9 10.00 -12.06 4.47
CA ALA A 9 10.01 -12.18 5.92
C ALA A 9 10.13 -10.81 6.60
N HIS A 10 10.98 -9.92 6.08
CA HIS A 10 11.11 -8.57 6.61
C HIS A 10 9.87 -7.72 6.37
N PHE A 11 9.17 -7.88 5.25
CA PHE A 11 7.90 -7.18 5.02
C PHE A 11 6.80 -7.60 6.02
N VAL A 12 6.76 -8.90 6.36
CA VAL A 12 5.88 -9.42 7.42
C VAL A 12 6.19 -8.77 8.78
N GLU A 13 7.47 -8.65 9.15
CA GLU A 13 7.90 -7.99 10.39
C GLU A 13 7.44 -6.53 10.43
N VAL A 14 7.49 -5.82 9.30
CA VAL A 14 6.99 -4.44 9.18
C VAL A 14 5.49 -4.36 9.47
N LEU A 15 4.69 -5.29 8.95
CA LEU A 15 3.25 -5.33 9.20
C LEU A 15 2.92 -5.78 10.62
N ALA A 16 3.77 -6.59 11.25
CA ALA A 16 3.61 -7.00 12.64
C ALA A 16 3.64 -5.81 13.61
N HIS A 17 4.40 -4.76 13.29
CA HIS A 17 4.39 -3.50 14.05
C HIS A 17 3.04 -2.75 14.03
N HIS A 18 2.11 -3.18 13.17
CA HIS A 18 0.76 -2.64 13.02
C HIS A 18 -0.32 -3.63 13.51
N GLY A 19 0.09 -4.68 14.24
CA GLY A 19 -0.83 -5.66 14.84
C GLY A 19 -1.12 -6.87 13.96
N LEU A 20 -0.43 -7.04 12.82
CA LEU A 20 -0.50 -8.27 12.04
C LEU A 20 0.20 -9.40 12.80
N ARG A 21 -0.53 -10.46 13.11
CA ARG A 21 0.04 -11.71 13.60
C ARG A 21 0.28 -12.62 12.41
N VAL A 22 1.49 -13.16 12.32
CA VAL A 22 1.82 -14.15 11.30
C VAL A 22 2.32 -15.42 11.97
N ASP A 23 1.59 -16.50 11.74
CA ASP A 23 1.95 -17.84 12.19
C ASP A 23 2.43 -18.65 10.98
N ALA A 24 3.57 -19.33 11.12
CA ALA A 24 4.12 -20.20 10.08
C ALA A 24 4.02 -21.65 10.54
N GLU A 25 3.08 -22.42 9.97
CA GLU A 25 2.84 -23.82 10.28
C GLU A 25 2.69 -24.65 9.01
N ASN A 26 3.20 -25.89 8.98
CA ASN A 26 2.99 -26.84 7.89
C ASN A 26 3.30 -26.30 6.46
N ASN A 27 4.37 -25.51 6.30
CA ASN A 27 4.72 -24.82 5.05
C ASN A 27 3.67 -23.81 4.56
N GLN A 28 2.83 -23.29 5.46
CA GLN A 28 1.88 -22.22 5.20
C GLN A 28 2.17 -21.03 6.11
N TRP A 29 1.83 -19.84 5.63
CA TRP A 29 1.89 -18.60 6.39
C TRP A 29 0.45 -18.12 6.56
N ILE A 30 0.01 -17.99 7.82
CA ILE A 30 -1.32 -17.49 8.17
C ILE A 30 -1.13 -16.11 8.76
N ALA A 31 -1.55 -15.09 8.03
CA ALA A 31 -1.57 -13.71 8.49
C ALA A 31 -2.97 -13.37 9.01
N SER A 32 -3.06 -12.88 10.24
CA SER A 32 -4.32 -12.51 10.89
C SER A 32 -4.16 -11.20 11.65
N ASN A 33 -5.22 -10.37 11.65
CA ASN A 33 -5.33 -9.25 12.56
C ASN A 33 -6.56 -9.49 13.45
N PRO A 34 -6.39 -10.09 14.65
CA PRO A 34 -7.52 -10.42 15.50
C PRO A 34 -8.22 -9.19 16.07
N LYS A 35 -7.61 -8.01 15.95
CA LYS A 35 -8.15 -6.75 16.47
C LYS A 35 -7.92 -5.59 15.47
N PRO A 36 -8.64 -5.58 14.33
CA PRO A 36 -8.43 -4.57 13.29
C PRO A 36 -8.64 -3.12 13.78
N ALA A 37 -9.50 -2.93 14.79
CA ALA A 37 -9.73 -1.62 15.39
C ALA A 37 -8.58 -1.13 16.31
N GLU A 38 -7.63 -2.01 16.65
CA GLU A 38 -6.50 -1.74 17.54
C GLU A 38 -5.15 -1.62 16.79
N VAL A 39 -5.16 -1.37 15.47
CA VAL A 39 -3.90 -1.07 14.73
C VAL A 39 -3.11 0.00 15.49
N GLU A 40 -1.87 -0.35 15.84
CA GLU A 40 -1.07 0.45 16.75
C GLU A 40 -0.89 1.88 16.23
N ARG A 41 -1.14 2.83 17.14
CA ARG A 41 -1.05 4.25 16.82
C ARG A 41 0.32 4.78 17.21
N GLY A 42 1.15 5.09 16.22
CA GLY A 42 2.48 5.63 16.47
C GLY A 42 3.22 6.00 15.20
N HIS A 43 4.19 6.92 15.34
CA HIS A 43 5.15 7.15 14.29
C HIS A 43 6.04 5.91 14.10
N ARG A 44 6.35 5.58 12.85
CA ARG A 44 7.31 4.53 12.49
C ARG A 44 8.31 5.06 11.49
N GLU A 45 9.58 4.73 11.69
CA GLU A 45 10.64 4.92 10.70
C GLU A 45 11.26 3.56 10.39
N ILE A 46 11.31 3.21 9.12
CA ILE A 46 11.74 1.88 8.66
C ILE A 46 12.66 2.05 7.47
N ASP A 47 13.83 1.41 7.55
CA ASP A 47 14.79 1.31 6.46
C ASP A 47 14.40 0.14 5.54
N PHE A 48 14.11 0.46 4.28
CA PHE A 48 13.70 -0.50 3.25
C PHE A 48 14.85 -0.88 2.31
N ASN A 49 16.10 -0.50 2.57
CA ASN A 49 17.25 -0.77 1.70
C ASN A 49 17.37 -2.26 1.33
N GLN A 50 17.15 -3.16 2.29
CA GLN A 50 17.28 -4.61 2.08
C GLN A 50 16.13 -5.26 1.29
N PHE A 51 14.97 -4.60 1.21
CA PHE A 51 13.75 -5.13 0.58
C PHE A 51 12.96 -4.02 -0.12
N SER A 52 13.68 -3.16 -0.84
CA SER A 52 13.15 -1.89 -1.31
C SER A 52 11.91 -2.03 -2.17
N ASP A 53 11.78 -3.11 -2.95
CA ASP A 53 10.65 -3.27 -3.87
C ASP A 53 9.27 -3.36 -3.18
N THR A 54 9.20 -3.69 -1.89
CA THR A 54 7.94 -3.77 -1.13
C THR A 54 7.54 -2.44 -0.48
N PHE A 55 8.37 -1.38 -0.62
CA PHE A 55 8.08 -0.08 -0.02
C PHE A 55 6.79 0.54 -0.58
N LEU A 56 6.46 0.30 -1.86
CA LEU A 56 5.25 0.85 -2.49
C LEU A 56 4.00 0.29 -1.84
N THR A 57 3.99 -1.01 -1.53
CA THR A 57 2.89 -1.66 -0.83
C THR A 57 2.71 -1.05 0.56
N TYR A 58 3.80 -0.87 1.31
CA TYR A 58 3.74 -0.23 2.62
C TYR A 58 3.26 1.24 2.55
N ALA A 59 3.78 2.00 1.57
CA ALA A 59 3.39 3.39 1.35
C ALA A 59 1.91 3.52 0.98
N ALA A 60 1.38 2.62 0.17
CA ALA A 60 -0.04 2.60 -0.20
C ALA A 60 -0.94 2.22 0.99
N LEU A 61 -0.47 1.40 1.93
CA LEU A 61 -1.20 1.06 3.15
C LEU A 61 -1.13 2.15 4.22
N ALA A 62 -0.11 3.01 4.20
CA ALA A 62 0.09 4.09 5.16
C ALA A 62 -1.15 4.94 5.52
N PRO A 63 -2.06 5.29 4.59
CA PRO A 63 -3.28 6.03 4.91
C PRO A 63 -4.22 5.32 5.90
N LEU A 64 -4.11 3.99 6.01
CA LEU A 64 -4.94 3.13 6.86
C LEU A 64 -4.26 2.75 8.18
N LEU A 65 -2.99 3.12 8.38
CA LEU A 65 -2.23 2.75 9.57
C LEU A 65 -2.56 3.69 10.74
N GLY A 66 -1.97 3.45 11.91
CA GLY A 66 -2.27 4.20 13.14
C GLY A 66 -1.45 5.48 13.35
N GLY A 67 -0.58 5.89 12.42
CA GLY A 67 0.29 7.05 12.60
C GLY A 67 1.16 7.36 11.38
N SER A 68 1.99 8.41 11.48
CA SER A 68 2.87 8.78 10.38
C SER A 68 3.95 7.73 10.16
N VAL A 69 4.27 7.44 8.91
CA VAL A 69 5.34 6.50 8.56
C VAL A 69 6.43 7.24 7.78
N ARG A 70 7.69 6.92 8.08
CA ARG A 70 8.86 7.33 7.31
C ARG A 70 9.52 6.08 6.75
N ILE A 71 9.67 6.06 5.43
CA ILE A 71 10.30 4.98 4.67
C ILE A 71 11.62 5.54 4.17
N CYS A 72 12.76 4.98 4.56
CA CYS A 72 14.09 5.43 4.14
C CYS A 72 14.89 4.31 3.47
N GLY A 73 16.08 4.62 2.95
CA GLY A 73 16.94 3.65 2.26
C GLY A 73 16.44 3.26 0.87
N ILE A 74 15.57 4.08 0.25
CA ILE A 74 14.90 3.77 -1.02
C ILE A 74 15.39 4.63 -2.19
N GLY A 75 16.46 5.41 -2.03
CA GLY A 75 16.91 6.38 -3.04
C GLY A 75 17.24 5.79 -4.42
N HIS A 76 17.70 4.52 -4.49
CA HIS A 76 17.95 3.85 -5.76
C HIS A 76 16.68 3.57 -6.57
N THR A 77 15.52 3.50 -5.91
CA THR A 77 14.23 3.22 -6.55
C THR A 77 13.76 4.33 -7.48
N ARG A 78 14.34 5.55 -7.34
CA ARG A 78 14.09 6.68 -8.25
C ARG A 78 14.53 6.44 -9.69
N ARG A 79 15.46 5.50 -9.91
CA ARG A 79 16.09 5.22 -11.21
C ARG A 79 15.66 3.88 -11.81
N GLN A 80 14.59 3.29 -11.31
CA GLN A 80 14.09 1.99 -11.77
C GLN A 80 13.09 2.21 -12.93
N GLU A 81 11.97 1.49 -12.96
CA GLU A 81 10.95 1.60 -14.03
C GLU A 81 10.38 3.02 -14.14
N THR A 82 10.25 3.70 -13.00
CA THR A 82 9.83 5.10 -12.86
C THR A 82 10.57 5.72 -11.66
N ASP A 83 10.44 7.02 -11.44
CA ASP A 83 10.79 7.60 -10.15
C ASP A 83 9.72 7.19 -9.12
N ARG A 84 9.95 6.05 -8.46
CA ARG A 84 8.98 5.45 -7.54
C ARG A 84 8.71 6.32 -6.31
N ILE A 85 9.71 7.10 -5.86
CA ILE A 85 9.52 7.98 -4.71
C ILE A 85 8.62 9.16 -5.12
N ALA A 86 8.96 9.83 -6.23
CA ALA A 86 8.17 10.95 -6.72
C ALA A 86 6.75 10.53 -7.12
N GLY A 87 6.61 9.37 -7.79
CA GLY A 87 5.32 8.78 -8.12
C GLY A 87 4.49 8.53 -6.86
N MET A 88 5.03 7.86 -5.85
CA MET A 88 4.29 7.62 -4.61
C MET A 88 3.93 8.91 -3.88
N ALA A 89 4.81 9.91 -3.89
CA ALA A 89 4.54 11.21 -3.32
C ALA A 89 3.35 11.91 -3.99
N SER A 90 3.33 11.91 -5.33
CA SER A 90 2.24 12.46 -6.14
C SER A 90 0.91 11.75 -5.83
N GLU A 91 0.89 10.43 -5.89
CA GLU A 91 -0.33 9.64 -5.78
C GLU A 91 -0.95 9.69 -4.39
N LEU A 92 -0.12 9.62 -3.34
CA LEU A 92 -0.59 9.77 -1.95
C LEU A 92 -1.07 11.19 -1.64
N SER A 93 -0.41 12.21 -2.19
CA SER A 93 -0.85 13.61 -2.05
C SER A 93 -2.17 13.86 -2.76
N LYS A 94 -2.37 13.24 -3.95
CA LYS A 94 -3.61 13.31 -4.72
C LYS A 94 -4.81 12.80 -3.92
N ILE A 95 -4.64 11.69 -3.20
CA ILE A 95 -5.67 11.14 -2.30
C ILE A 95 -5.71 11.83 -0.92
N GLY A 96 -5.02 12.95 -0.74
CA GLY A 96 -5.16 13.85 0.41
C GLY A 96 -4.24 13.55 1.59
N GLN A 97 -3.22 12.72 1.44
CA GLN A 97 -2.24 12.50 2.50
C GLN A 97 -1.23 13.64 2.59
N LEU A 98 -0.67 13.86 3.77
CA LEU A 98 0.45 14.79 3.94
C LEU A 98 1.74 14.05 3.60
N VAL A 99 2.37 14.36 2.48
CA VAL A 99 3.58 13.67 2.05
C VAL A 99 4.77 14.62 2.02
N LYS A 100 5.90 14.16 2.56
CA LYS A 100 7.21 14.81 2.44
C LYS A 100 8.13 13.87 1.68
N GLU A 101 8.49 14.29 0.47
CA GLU A 101 9.48 13.64 -0.37
C GLU A 101 10.89 14.11 -0.01
N GLU A 102 11.83 13.16 0.04
CA GLU A 102 13.26 13.38 0.22
C GLU A 102 14.05 12.50 -0.78
N ASP A 103 15.33 12.76 -0.97
CA ASP A 103 16.13 12.06 -2.00
C ASP A 103 16.14 10.54 -1.84
N ASP A 104 16.20 10.06 -0.59
CA ASP A 104 16.29 8.64 -0.24
C ASP A 104 15.15 8.16 0.69
N ALA A 105 14.14 8.99 0.90
CA ALA A 105 13.07 8.72 1.84
C ALA A 105 11.72 9.32 1.44
N LEU A 106 10.66 8.76 2.00
CA LEU A 106 9.28 9.23 1.87
C LEU A 106 8.62 9.23 3.25
N THR A 107 8.15 10.39 3.70
CA THR A 107 7.39 10.50 4.97
C THR A 107 5.92 10.77 4.68
N ILE A 108 5.04 9.94 5.21
CA ILE A 108 3.60 9.97 4.97
C ILE A 108 2.89 10.22 6.30
N GLY A 109 2.29 11.40 6.42
CA GLY A 109 1.37 11.76 7.48
C GLY A 109 -0.06 11.48 7.05
N GLN A 110 -0.69 10.49 7.68
CA GLN A 110 -2.05 10.10 7.33
C GLN A 110 -3.09 11.19 7.63
N LYS A 111 -4.06 11.32 6.74
CA LYS A 111 -5.22 12.21 6.85
C LYS A 111 -6.49 11.41 6.52
N PRO A 112 -6.92 10.50 7.41
CA PRO A 112 -8.04 9.58 7.11
C PRO A 112 -9.35 10.31 6.80
N ASN A 113 -9.63 11.43 7.49
CA ASN A 113 -10.81 12.24 7.22
C ASN A 113 -10.74 12.93 5.85
N GLU A 114 -9.56 13.39 5.43
CA GLU A 114 -9.35 14.01 4.12
C GLU A 114 -9.51 12.96 3.01
N LEU A 115 -8.92 11.78 3.19
CA LEU A 115 -9.07 10.64 2.28
C LEU A 115 -10.56 10.32 2.05
N ARG A 116 -11.30 10.14 3.15
CA ARG A 116 -12.74 9.85 3.12
C ARG A 116 -13.51 10.97 2.44
N SER A 117 -13.19 12.24 2.74
CA SER A 117 -13.85 13.40 2.15
C SER A 117 -13.61 13.49 0.64
N ARG A 118 -12.39 13.25 0.17
CA ARG A 118 -12.05 13.28 -1.27
C ARG A 118 -12.70 12.14 -2.04
N ALA A 119 -12.68 10.93 -1.47
CA ALA A 119 -13.37 9.78 -2.03
C ALA A 119 -14.87 10.04 -2.20
N LEU A 120 -15.52 10.59 -1.16
CA LEU A 120 -16.93 10.93 -1.20
C LEU A 120 -17.23 12.06 -2.22
N ALA A 121 -16.38 13.09 -2.27
CA ALA A 121 -16.53 14.18 -3.23
C ALA A 121 -16.43 13.67 -4.68
N ALA A 122 -15.44 12.83 -4.99
CA ALA A 122 -15.30 12.21 -6.31
C ALA A 122 -16.53 11.39 -6.68
N ARG A 123 -17.04 10.56 -5.75
CA ARG A 123 -18.25 9.76 -5.97
C ARG A 123 -19.50 10.61 -6.20
N ASN A 124 -19.65 11.72 -5.48
CA ASN A 124 -20.76 12.66 -5.69
C ASN A 124 -20.74 13.31 -7.09
N GLU A 125 -19.57 13.36 -7.74
CA GLU A 125 -19.41 13.77 -9.14
C GLU A 125 -19.57 12.61 -10.15
N GLY A 126 -19.89 11.40 -9.69
CA GLY A 126 -19.95 10.20 -10.53
C GLY A 126 -18.58 9.68 -10.97
N LYS A 127 -17.51 9.96 -10.20
CA LYS A 127 -16.13 9.55 -10.48
C LYS A 127 -15.53 8.80 -9.29
N LEU A 128 -14.35 8.23 -9.50
CA LEU A 128 -13.51 7.65 -8.45
C LEU A 128 -12.21 8.46 -8.35
N LEU A 129 -11.50 8.35 -7.21
CA LEU A 129 -10.12 8.84 -7.17
C LEU A 129 -9.28 7.97 -8.10
N GLU A 130 -8.60 8.58 -9.06
CA GLU A 130 -7.79 7.82 -10.01
C GLU A 130 -6.34 7.79 -9.58
N ILE A 131 -5.69 6.63 -9.72
CA ILE A 131 -4.25 6.43 -9.52
C ILE A 131 -3.57 6.20 -10.86
N ASP A 132 -2.49 6.91 -11.13
CA ASP A 132 -1.62 6.72 -12.27
C ASP A 132 -0.54 5.69 -11.91
N THR A 133 -0.29 4.72 -12.79
CA THR A 133 0.63 3.59 -12.51
C THR A 133 2.04 3.80 -13.04
N TYR A 134 2.22 4.78 -13.94
CA TYR A 134 3.52 5.05 -14.58
C TYR A 134 4.11 3.81 -15.28
N GLU A 135 3.25 2.95 -15.83
CA GLU A 135 3.60 1.64 -16.40
C GLU A 135 4.29 0.68 -15.42
N ASP A 136 4.28 0.99 -14.12
CA ASP A 136 4.88 0.20 -13.06
C ASP A 136 3.80 -0.64 -12.35
N HIS A 137 3.88 -1.96 -12.54
CA HIS A 137 2.98 -2.94 -11.95
C HIS A 137 2.92 -2.84 -10.42
N ARG A 138 3.98 -2.37 -9.74
CA ARG A 138 3.99 -2.22 -8.29
C ARG A 138 3.06 -1.11 -7.82
N PHE A 139 2.88 -0.03 -8.59
CA PHE A 139 1.86 0.98 -8.31
C PHE A 139 0.46 0.38 -8.43
N ALA A 140 0.20 -0.32 -9.54
CA ALA A 140 -1.10 -0.92 -9.80
C ALA A 140 -1.50 -1.91 -8.69
N MET A 141 -0.61 -2.81 -8.30
CA MET A 141 -0.88 -3.79 -7.24
C MET A 141 -1.01 -3.13 -5.87
N SER A 142 -0.11 -2.21 -5.51
CA SER A 142 -0.11 -1.56 -4.19
C SER A 142 -1.37 -0.74 -3.95
N PHE A 143 -1.76 0.07 -4.94
CA PHE A 143 -3.00 0.84 -4.85
C PHE A 143 -4.25 0.00 -5.08
N GLY A 144 -4.16 -1.13 -5.79
CA GLY A 144 -5.24 -2.12 -5.86
C GLY A 144 -5.59 -2.66 -4.47
N ILE A 145 -4.57 -3.01 -3.66
CA ILE A 145 -4.75 -3.42 -2.26
C ILE A 145 -5.35 -2.28 -1.41
N LEU A 146 -4.90 -1.03 -1.59
CA LEU A 146 -5.52 0.10 -0.90
C LEU A 146 -7.00 0.25 -1.29
N GLY A 147 -7.30 0.15 -2.59
CA GLY A 147 -8.65 0.30 -3.14
C GLY A 147 -9.63 -0.79 -2.70
N SER A 148 -9.15 -1.97 -2.29
CA SER A 148 -10.01 -3.04 -1.77
C SER A 148 -10.53 -2.77 -0.36
N PHE A 149 -9.97 -1.81 0.36
CA PHE A 149 -10.48 -1.39 1.67
C PHE A 149 -11.82 -0.66 1.51
N ASP A 150 -12.85 -1.08 2.25
CA ASP A 150 -14.16 -0.41 2.29
C ASP A 150 -14.07 0.91 3.07
N LEU A 151 -13.51 1.92 2.40
CA LEU A 151 -13.23 3.24 2.98
C LEU A 151 -14.50 3.97 3.43
N LEU A 152 -15.61 3.76 2.72
CA LEU A 152 -16.87 4.48 2.93
C LEU A 152 -17.88 3.69 3.76
N GLY A 153 -17.73 2.37 3.84
CA GLY A 153 -18.59 1.49 4.65
C GLY A 153 -19.87 1.07 3.93
N ASP A 154 -19.90 1.20 2.60
CA ASP A 154 -21.06 0.88 1.76
C ASP A 154 -20.77 -0.21 0.71
N GLY A 155 -19.56 -0.78 0.72
CA GLY A 155 -19.14 -1.83 -0.21
C GLY A 155 -18.86 -1.37 -1.64
N GLU A 156 -19.02 -0.08 -1.93
CA GLU A 156 -18.86 0.48 -3.27
C GLU A 156 -17.43 0.96 -3.53
N PRO A 157 -16.96 0.95 -4.80
CA PRO A 157 -15.62 1.39 -5.13
C PRO A 157 -15.41 2.88 -4.86
N TRP A 158 -14.19 3.25 -4.46
CA TRP A 158 -13.79 4.63 -4.19
C TRP A 158 -12.50 5.06 -4.92
N LEU A 159 -11.74 4.09 -5.42
CA LEU A 159 -10.45 4.26 -6.08
C LEU A 159 -10.47 3.51 -7.42
N ALA A 160 -9.88 4.10 -8.46
CA ALA A 160 -9.67 3.48 -9.77
C ALA A 160 -8.18 3.47 -10.10
N ILE A 161 -7.67 2.35 -10.61
CA ILE A 161 -6.29 2.20 -11.08
C ILE A 161 -6.27 2.41 -12.59
N LYS A 162 -5.46 3.35 -13.08
CA LYS A 162 -5.24 3.52 -14.52
C LYS A 162 -4.27 2.49 -15.05
N ASP A 163 -4.58 1.94 -16.22
CA ASP A 163 -3.79 0.87 -16.85
C ASP A 163 -3.46 -0.29 -15.88
N PRO A 164 -4.48 -0.97 -15.32
CA PRO A 164 -4.26 -2.10 -14.42
C PRO A 164 -3.59 -3.31 -15.12
N ALA A 165 -3.60 -3.33 -16.46
CA ALA A 165 -2.99 -4.39 -17.25
C ALA A 165 -1.45 -4.41 -17.16
N CYS A 166 -0.81 -3.32 -16.70
CA CYS A 166 0.64 -3.30 -16.47
C CYS A 166 1.11 -4.37 -15.47
N CYS A 167 0.21 -4.87 -14.59
CA CYS A 167 0.44 -6.02 -13.73
C CYS A 167 0.89 -7.28 -14.47
N GLY A 168 0.53 -7.42 -15.77
CA GLY A 168 0.92 -8.56 -16.61
C GLY A 168 2.43 -8.82 -16.69
N LYS A 169 3.26 -7.84 -16.33
CA LYS A 169 4.71 -8.02 -16.19
C LYS A 169 5.09 -9.09 -15.16
N THR A 170 4.32 -9.22 -14.06
CA THR A 170 4.65 -10.12 -12.94
C THR A 170 3.48 -11.00 -12.50
N PHE A 171 2.26 -10.48 -12.56
CA PHE A 171 1.06 -11.18 -12.11
C PHE A 171 -0.16 -10.75 -12.93
N PRO A 172 -0.38 -11.36 -14.11
CA PRO A 172 -1.49 -11.00 -15.01
C PRO A 172 -2.87 -11.09 -14.36
N ASP A 173 -3.10 -12.08 -13.50
CA ASP A 173 -4.39 -12.35 -12.89
C ASP A 173 -4.60 -11.64 -11.54
N PHE A 174 -3.72 -10.68 -11.18
CA PHE A 174 -3.70 -10.04 -9.86
C PHE A 174 -5.08 -9.50 -9.44
N PHE A 175 -5.74 -8.72 -10.29
CA PHE A 175 -7.04 -8.12 -9.94
C PHE A 175 -8.18 -9.13 -9.87
N ALA A 176 -8.10 -10.23 -10.63
CA ALA A 176 -9.08 -11.31 -10.54
C ALA A 176 -8.94 -12.04 -9.19
N VAL A 177 -7.71 -12.39 -8.82
CA VAL A 177 -7.41 -13.01 -7.52
C VAL A 177 -7.80 -12.09 -6.36
N LEU A 178 -7.52 -10.79 -6.48
CA LEU A 178 -7.90 -9.81 -5.45
C LEU A 178 -9.42 -9.74 -5.27
N GLU A 179 -10.19 -9.80 -6.37
CA GLU A 179 -11.66 -9.79 -6.32
C GLU A 179 -12.22 -11.06 -5.68
N ASP A 180 -11.67 -12.23 -6.01
CA ASP A 180 -12.09 -13.50 -5.42
C ASP A 180 -11.88 -13.49 -3.89
N LEU A 181 -10.72 -12.99 -3.43
CA LEU A 181 -10.39 -12.90 -1.99
C LEU A 181 -11.29 -11.94 -1.20
N ARG A 182 -12.00 -11.00 -1.85
CA ARG A 182 -12.93 -10.08 -1.17
C ARG A 182 -14.26 -10.75 -0.81
N HIS A 183 -14.56 -11.89 -1.39
CA HIS A 183 -15.81 -12.62 -1.22
C HIS A 183 -15.71 -13.81 -0.26
N ASP A 184 -14.51 -14.12 0.23
CA ASP A 184 -14.22 -15.11 1.27
C ASP A 184 -14.44 -14.55 2.69
#